data_AF-W6NE15-F1
#
_entry.id   AF-W6NE15-F1
#
_cell.length_a   1.000
_cell.length_b   1.000
_cell.length_c   1.000
_cell.angle_alpha   90.00
_cell.angle_beta   90.00
_cell.angle_gamma   90.00
#
_symmetry.space_group_name_H-M   'P 1'
#
loop_
_entity.id
_entity.type
_entity.pdbx_description
1 polymer ?
#
loop_
_entity_poly.entity_id
_entity_poly.type
_entity_poly.pdbx_seq_one_letter_code
_entity_poly.pdbx_strand_id
1 'polypeptide(L)'
;MGKECERGEILPGEVVVSILNSMYPLGPAVPVKFLRAAIVFCHDHDWIHMKNQLEQNLLQQPPKTWEEYRDQIIFAERFKLENMLATSVQRAEGSCNNFAEELRKSDDFKKLHTSTRNLLVDRLCSGWGLEPKLVNRLATREPSSFRERKIGLNTGGPRAFEEERQAATLAEVNSEYYFGPVGELCVVDS
;
A
#
# COMPACT_ATOMS: atom_id res chain seq x y z
N MET A 1 -20.55 14.98 -8.33
CA MET A 1 -21.13 15.35 -7.02
C MET A 1 -22.46 14.61 -6.72
N GLY A 2 -23.47 14.67 -7.59
CA GLY A 2 -24.83 14.16 -7.33
C GLY A 2 -24.94 12.73 -6.76
N LYS A 3 -24.22 11.76 -7.35
CA LYS A 3 -24.25 10.36 -6.87
C LYS A 3 -23.73 10.16 -5.43
N GLU A 4 -22.74 10.94 -5.01
CA GLU A 4 -22.19 10.85 -3.65
C GLU A 4 -23.11 11.58 -2.65
N CYS A 5 -23.82 12.62 -3.09
CA CYS A 5 -24.87 13.29 -2.31
C CYS A 5 -26.08 12.38 -2.09
N GLU A 6 -26.53 11.66 -3.14
CA GLU A 6 -27.60 10.66 -3.05
C GLU A 6 -27.23 9.52 -2.09
N ARG A 7 -25.99 9.01 -2.18
CA ARG A 7 -25.48 7.95 -1.28
C ARG A 7 -25.50 8.36 0.20
N GLY A 8 -25.36 9.65 0.49
CA GLY A 8 -25.35 10.17 1.86
C GLY A 8 -26.67 10.78 2.34
N GLU A 9 -27.71 10.80 1.51
CA GLU A 9 -28.96 11.56 1.74
C GLU A 9 -28.71 13.05 2.01
N ILE A 10 -27.86 13.69 1.19
CA ILE A 10 -27.34 15.05 1.44
C ILE A 10 -27.74 15.99 0.31
N LEU A 11 -28.12 17.21 0.66
CA LEU A 11 -28.38 18.25 -0.33
C LEU A 11 -27.05 18.83 -0.85
N PRO A 12 -26.84 18.93 -2.18
CA PRO A 12 -25.61 19.49 -2.73
C PRO A 12 -25.29 20.90 -2.23
N GLY A 13 -26.33 21.72 -1.98
CA GLY A 13 -26.17 23.07 -1.43
C GLY A 13 -25.53 23.10 -0.05
N GLU A 14 -25.86 22.14 0.83
CA GLU A 14 -25.27 22.05 2.17
C GLU A 14 -23.79 21.71 2.12
N VAL A 15 -23.38 20.87 1.16
CA VAL A 15 -21.97 20.53 0.93
C VAL A 15 -21.18 21.77 0.52
N VAL A 16 -21.70 22.58 -0.41
CA VAL A 16 -21.04 23.82 -0.84
C VAL A 16 -20.92 24.81 0.31
N VAL A 17 -21.99 25.03 1.08
CA VAL A 17 -21.96 25.90 2.26
C VAL A 17 -20.94 25.40 3.27
N SER A 18 -20.87 24.09 3.52
CA SER A 18 -19.89 23.53 4.43
C SER A 18 -18.45 23.74 3.97
N ILE A 19 -18.17 23.61 2.67
CA ILE A 19 -16.84 23.86 2.12
C ILE A 19 -16.49 25.34 2.27
N LEU A 20 -17.39 26.24 1.88
CA LEU A 20 -17.17 27.68 1.98
C LEU A 20 -16.94 28.12 3.43
N ASN A 21 -17.73 27.59 4.37
CA ASN A 21 -17.52 27.84 5.79
C ASN A 21 -16.14 27.35 6.24
N SER A 22 -15.69 26.18 5.78
CA SER A 22 -14.38 25.63 6.14
C SER A 22 -13.18 26.43 5.60
N MET A 23 -13.39 27.27 4.57
CA MET A 23 -12.35 28.15 4.04
C MET A 23 -12.04 29.35 4.94
N TYR A 24 -12.95 29.72 5.84
CA TYR A 24 -12.70 30.80 6.78
C TYR A 24 -11.74 30.33 7.89
N PRO A 25 -10.84 31.20 8.40
CA PRO A 25 -9.81 30.82 9.38
C PRO A 25 -10.32 30.22 10.70
N LEU A 26 -11.60 30.43 11.04
CA LEU A 26 -12.30 29.89 12.20
C LEU A 26 -13.52 29.06 11.80
N GLY A 27 -13.57 28.63 10.55
CA GLY A 27 -14.63 27.84 9.98
C GLY A 27 -14.72 26.45 10.62
N PRO A 28 -15.92 25.89 10.80
CA PRO A 28 -16.06 24.50 11.20
C PRO A 28 -15.46 23.58 10.13
N ALA A 29 -14.84 22.49 10.56
CA ALA A 29 -14.36 21.45 9.65
C ALA A 29 -15.55 20.81 8.90
N VAL A 30 -15.30 20.40 7.65
CA VAL A 30 -16.32 19.73 6.83
C VAL A 30 -16.72 18.40 7.48
N PRO A 31 -18.01 18.18 7.78
CA PRO A 31 -18.51 16.91 8.30
C PRO A 31 -18.12 15.73 7.42
N VAL A 32 -17.82 14.61 8.05
CA VAL A 32 -17.36 13.38 7.39
C VAL A 32 -18.30 12.92 6.28
N LYS A 33 -19.62 13.03 6.52
CA LYS A 33 -20.66 12.68 5.55
C LYS A 33 -20.53 13.49 4.25
N PHE A 34 -20.02 14.72 4.32
CA PHE A 34 -19.88 15.63 3.19
C PHE A 34 -18.52 15.47 2.47
N LEU A 35 -17.53 14.82 3.08
CA LEU A 35 -16.16 14.78 2.55
C LEU A 35 -16.06 14.20 1.14
N ARG A 36 -16.70 13.05 0.86
CA ARG A 36 -16.66 12.44 -0.49
C ARG A 36 -17.27 13.37 -1.53
N ALA A 37 -18.47 13.89 -1.28
CA ALA A 37 -19.13 14.84 -2.17
C ALA A 37 -18.32 16.13 -2.35
N ALA A 38 -17.70 16.62 -1.27
CA ALA A 38 -16.85 17.81 -1.28
C ALA A 38 -15.56 17.62 -2.08
N ILE A 39 -14.93 16.45 -1.99
CA ILE A 39 -13.76 16.11 -2.80
C ILE A 39 -14.12 16.09 -4.29
N VAL A 40 -15.28 15.53 -4.66
CA VAL A 40 -15.73 15.56 -6.06
C VAL A 40 -15.94 17.00 -6.53
N PHE A 41 -16.59 17.84 -5.72
CA PHE A 41 -16.78 19.24 -6.05
C PHE A 41 -15.45 19.99 -6.23
N CYS A 42 -14.50 19.79 -5.32
CA CYS A 42 -13.18 20.41 -5.40
C CYS A 42 -12.38 19.90 -6.60
N HIS A 43 -12.55 18.63 -6.98
CA HIS A 43 -11.95 18.08 -8.19
C HIS A 43 -12.52 18.73 -9.45
N ASP A 44 -13.84 18.89 -9.53
CA ASP A 44 -14.50 19.47 -10.71
C ASP A 44 -14.15 20.97 -10.91
N HIS A 45 -13.70 21.67 -9.85
CA HIS A 45 -13.34 23.09 -9.87
C HIS A 45 -11.83 23.34 -9.72
N ASP A 46 -10.99 22.29 -9.81
CA ASP A 46 -9.53 22.38 -9.67
C ASP A 46 -9.03 23.02 -8.36
N TRP A 47 -9.77 22.85 -7.26
CA TRP A 47 -9.39 23.35 -5.93
C TRP A 47 -8.41 22.40 -5.24
N ILE A 48 -7.18 22.34 -5.76
CA ILE A 48 -6.15 21.36 -5.37
C ILE A 48 -5.85 21.40 -3.87
N HIS A 49 -5.66 22.59 -3.29
CA HIS A 49 -5.36 22.70 -1.85
C HIS A 49 -6.49 22.18 -0.96
N MET A 50 -7.73 22.57 -1.26
CA MET A 50 -8.90 22.11 -0.50
C MET A 50 -9.12 20.62 -0.69
N LYS A 51 -8.95 20.10 -1.91
CA LYS A 51 -9.02 18.68 -2.23
C LYS A 51 -8.04 17.87 -1.37
N ASN A 52 -6.77 18.30 -1.29
CA ASN A 52 -5.75 17.64 -0.47
C ASN A 52 -6.08 17.71 1.04
N GLN A 53 -6.61 18.83 1.51
CA GLN A 53 -7.02 18.96 2.92
C GLN A 53 -8.20 18.02 3.26
N LEU A 54 -9.22 17.96 2.40
CA LEU A 54 -10.38 17.09 2.59
C LEU A 54 -10.01 15.61 2.51
N GLU A 55 -9.07 15.28 1.62
CA GLU A 55 -8.48 13.94 1.51
C GLU A 55 -7.81 13.51 2.82
N GLN A 56 -7.01 14.38 3.44
CA GLN A 56 -6.39 14.10 4.74
C GLN A 56 -7.45 13.90 5.84
N ASN A 57 -8.50 14.71 5.85
CA ASN A 57 -9.61 14.56 6.79
C ASN A 57 -10.35 13.22 6.60
N LEU A 58 -10.53 12.79 5.36
CA LEU A 58 -11.16 11.50 5.04
C LEU A 58 -10.27 10.33 5.52
N LEU A 59 -8.95 10.45 5.36
CA LEU A 59 -7.99 9.45 5.77
C LEU A 59 -7.91 9.27 7.30
N GLN A 60 -8.28 10.26 8.11
CA GLN A 60 -8.33 10.12 9.58
C GLN A 60 -9.28 9.00 10.04
N GLN A 61 -10.25 8.60 9.19
CA GLN A 61 -11.15 7.50 9.48
C GLN A 61 -10.69 6.24 8.73
N PRO A 62 -10.07 5.26 9.42
CA PRO A 62 -9.72 4.01 8.78
C PRO A 62 -10.98 3.25 8.37
N PRO A 63 -10.94 2.51 7.25
CA PRO A 63 -12.05 1.65 6.83
C PRO A 63 -12.26 0.53 7.84
N LYS A 64 -13.52 0.20 8.10
CA LYS A 64 -13.91 -0.85 9.06
C LYS A 64 -14.13 -2.19 8.40
N THR A 65 -14.48 -2.19 7.12
CA THR A 65 -14.77 -3.39 6.32
C THR A 65 -13.93 -3.41 5.05
N TRP A 66 -13.75 -4.60 4.47
CA TRP A 66 -13.05 -4.75 3.19
C TRP A 66 -13.79 -4.06 2.04
N GLU A 67 -15.13 -3.98 2.10
CA GLU A 67 -15.96 -3.28 1.11
C GLU A 67 -15.72 -1.77 1.16
N GLU A 68 -15.63 -1.19 2.36
CA GLU A 68 -15.29 0.23 2.55
C GLU A 68 -13.87 0.52 2.03
N TYR A 69 -12.92 -0.38 2.29
CA TYR A 69 -11.55 -0.27 1.79
C TYR A 69 -11.49 -0.32 0.25
N ARG A 70 -12.22 -1.26 -0.37
CA ARG A 70 -12.38 -1.33 -1.83
C ARG A 70 -12.96 -0.03 -2.38
N ASP A 71 -14.06 0.43 -1.81
CA ASP A 71 -14.75 1.65 -2.25
C ASP A 71 -13.88 2.90 -2.11
N GLN A 72 -13.01 2.93 -1.10
CA GLN A 72 -12.01 3.98 -0.91
C GLN A 72 -10.96 3.98 -2.02
N ILE A 73 -10.41 2.81 -2.39
CA ILE A 73 -9.43 2.70 -3.48
C ILE A 73 -10.05 3.08 -4.83
N ILE A 74 -11.24 2.55 -5.15
CA ILE A 74 -11.93 2.87 -6.41
C ILE A 74 -12.22 4.38 -6.50
N PHE A 75 -12.64 4.99 -5.39
CA PHE A 75 -12.87 6.42 -5.31
C PHE A 75 -11.56 7.21 -5.54
N ALA A 76 -10.47 6.77 -4.90
CA ALA A 76 -9.18 7.40 -5.02
C ALA A 76 -8.60 7.32 -6.45
N GLU A 77 -8.74 6.20 -7.14
CA GLU A 77 -8.37 6.06 -8.56
C GLU A 77 -9.19 7.00 -9.45
N ARG A 78 -10.51 7.04 -9.24
CA ARG A 78 -11.42 7.82 -10.07
C ARG A 78 -11.16 9.32 -10.01
N PHE A 79 -10.83 9.84 -8.83
CA PHE A 79 -10.59 11.27 -8.60
C PHE A 79 -9.10 11.63 -8.50
N LYS A 80 -8.21 10.71 -8.91
CA LYS A 80 -6.75 10.87 -8.88
C LYS A 80 -6.27 11.44 -7.53
N LEU A 81 -6.62 10.74 -6.46
CA LEU A 81 -6.27 11.06 -5.07
C LEU A 81 -4.99 10.30 -4.70
N GLU A 82 -3.85 10.89 -5.03
CA GLU A 82 -2.55 10.24 -4.88
C GLU A 82 -2.20 9.94 -3.41
N ASN A 83 -2.50 10.87 -2.49
CA ASN A 83 -2.19 10.65 -1.07
C ASN A 83 -3.06 9.53 -0.48
N MET A 84 -4.32 9.45 -0.91
CA MET A 84 -5.28 8.43 -0.48
C MET A 84 -4.93 7.07 -1.05
N LEU A 85 -4.48 6.99 -2.31
CA LEU A 85 -3.95 5.75 -2.89
C LEU A 85 -2.70 5.30 -2.16
N ALA A 86 -1.69 6.19 -2.00
CA ALA A 86 -0.45 5.87 -1.32
C ALA A 86 -0.72 5.39 0.13
N THR A 87 -1.58 6.09 0.86
CA THR A 87 -1.93 5.72 2.24
C THR A 87 -2.71 4.41 2.30
N SER A 88 -3.67 4.19 1.39
CA SER A 88 -4.44 2.93 1.34
C SER A 88 -3.55 1.73 1.00
N VAL A 89 -2.59 1.92 0.10
CA VAL A 89 -1.59 0.92 -0.27
C VAL A 89 -0.66 0.61 0.90
N GLN A 90 -0.20 1.63 1.64
CA GLN A 90 0.59 1.42 2.87
C GLN A 90 -0.22 0.69 3.95
N ARG A 91 -1.51 1.00 4.10
CA ARG A 91 -2.41 0.30 5.04
C ARG A 91 -2.62 -1.16 4.67
N ALA A 92 -2.48 -1.55 3.40
CA ALA A 92 -2.56 -2.93 2.95
C ALA A 92 -1.48 -3.81 3.62
N GLU A 93 -0.32 -3.26 3.94
CA GLU A 93 0.74 -4.02 4.62
C GLU A 93 0.53 -4.10 6.14
N GLY A 94 -0.13 -3.09 6.70
CA GLY A 94 -0.37 -2.92 8.13
C GLY A 94 -1.81 -3.24 8.51
N SER A 95 -2.51 -2.24 9.05
CA SER A 95 -3.82 -2.38 9.69
C SER A 95 -4.93 -2.98 8.82
N CYS A 96 -4.81 -2.95 7.49
CA CYS A 96 -5.83 -3.40 6.55
C CYS A 96 -5.38 -4.64 5.75
N ASN A 97 -4.38 -5.39 6.23
CA ASN A 97 -3.86 -6.57 5.53
C ASN A 97 -4.94 -7.61 5.22
N ASN A 98 -5.75 -7.99 6.21
CA ASN A 98 -6.87 -8.91 6.00
C ASN A 98 -7.84 -8.41 4.91
N PHE A 99 -8.13 -7.11 4.89
CA PHE A 99 -9.04 -6.51 3.90
C PHE A 99 -8.43 -6.49 2.49
N ALA A 100 -7.13 -6.24 2.39
CA ALA A 100 -6.42 -6.27 1.12
C ALA A 100 -6.29 -7.70 0.56
N GLU A 101 -6.11 -8.71 1.42
CA GLU A 101 -6.14 -10.12 1.02
C GLU A 101 -7.54 -10.58 0.58
N GLU A 102 -8.60 -10.15 1.28
CA GLU A 102 -9.99 -10.39 0.86
C GLU A 102 -10.28 -9.72 -0.49
N LEU A 103 -9.84 -8.47 -0.66
CA LEU A 103 -9.96 -7.74 -1.91
C LEU A 103 -9.24 -8.48 -3.04
N ARG A 104 -8.02 -8.99 -2.82
CA ARG A 104 -7.26 -9.76 -3.83
C ARG A 104 -7.99 -11.02 -4.30
N LYS A 105 -8.71 -11.69 -3.41
CA LYS A 105 -9.50 -12.89 -3.73
C LYS A 105 -10.79 -12.56 -4.49
N SER A 106 -11.33 -11.36 -4.29
CA SER A 106 -12.55 -10.91 -4.95
C SER A 106 -12.34 -10.61 -6.43
N ASP A 107 -13.40 -10.77 -7.24
CA ASP A 107 -13.38 -10.36 -8.65
C ASP A 107 -13.28 -8.83 -8.83
N ASP A 108 -13.58 -8.06 -7.79
CA ASP A 108 -13.48 -6.60 -7.80
C ASP A 108 -12.03 -6.12 -7.92
N PHE A 109 -11.05 -6.96 -7.56
CA PHE A 109 -9.65 -6.64 -7.78
C PHE A 109 -9.34 -6.40 -9.26
N LYS A 110 -10.04 -7.08 -10.17
CA LYS A 110 -9.86 -6.90 -11.62
C LYS A 110 -10.33 -5.54 -12.13
N LYS A 111 -11.20 -4.85 -11.38
CA LYS A 111 -11.75 -3.54 -11.74
C LYS A 111 -10.77 -2.39 -11.47
N LEU A 112 -9.78 -2.61 -10.60
CA LEU A 112 -8.74 -1.63 -10.29
C LEU A 112 -7.76 -1.45 -11.43
N HIS A 113 -7.15 -0.27 -11.52
CA HIS A 113 -6.14 -0.01 -12.53
C HIS A 113 -4.89 -0.89 -12.32
N THR A 114 -4.24 -1.29 -13.41
CA THR A 114 -3.11 -2.24 -13.36
C THR A 114 -1.97 -1.73 -12.48
N SER A 115 -1.66 -0.44 -12.49
CA SER A 115 -0.60 0.11 -11.62
C SER A 115 -0.93 -0.05 -10.14
N THR A 116 -2.16 0.25 -9.73
CA THR A 116 -2.62 0.13 -8.34
C THR A 116 -2.63 -1.32 -7.88
N ARG A 117 -3.05 -2.24 -8.75
CA ARG A 117 -2.99 -3.69 -8.47
C ARG A 117 -1.56 -4.15 -8.24
N ASN A 118 -0.63 -3.72 -9.10
CA ASN A 118 0.78 -4.07 -8.95
C ASN A 118 1.34 -3.50 -7.64
N LEU A 119 1.01 -2.26 -7.29
CA LEU A 119 1.41 -1.65 -6.01
C LEU A 119 0.83 -2.41 -4.82
N LEU A 120 -0.44 -2.81 -4.85
CA LEU A 120 -1.05 -3.58 -3.77
C LEU A 120 -0.41 -4.97 -3.62
N VAL A 121 -0.17 -5.67 -4.74
CA VAL A 121 0.47 -7.01 -4.72
C VAL A 121 1.91 -6.91 -4.23
N ASP A 122 2.67 -5.96 -4.75
CA ASP A 122 4.05 -5.68 -4.32
C ASP A 122 4.09 -5.51 -2.81
N ARG A 123 3.20 -4.67 -2.28
CA ARG A 123 3.12 -4.33 -0.86
C ARG A 123 2.67 -5.50 0.03
N LEU A 124 1.66 -6.26 -0.41
CA LEU A 124 1.23 -7.49 0.28
C LEU A 124 2.35 -8.54 0.34
N CYS A 125 3.21 -8.61 -0.67
CA CYS A 125 4.34 -9.55 -0.72
C CYS A 125 5.62 -9.00 -0.06
N SER A 126 5.69 -7.70 0.20
CA SER A 126 6.91 -7.00 0.62
C SER A 126 7.32 -7.36 2.06
N GLY A 127 6.35 -7.62 2.94
CA GLY A 127 6.58 -7.91 4.35
C GLY A 127 7.16 -6.74 5.16
N TRP A 128 7.20 -5.52 4.62
CA TRP A 128 7.68 -4.32 5.35
C TRP A 128 6.67 -3.76 6.34
N GLY A 129 5.40 -4.18 6.25
CA GLY A 129 4.32 -3.78 7.15
C GLY A 129 4.60 -4.12 8.61
N LEU A 130 4.44 -3.13 9.47
CA LEU A 130 4.54 -3.26 10.93
C LEU A 130 3.22 -3.78 11.52
N GLU A 131 2.70 -4.92 11.04
CA GLU A 131 1.58 -5.53 11.76
C GLU A 131 2.06 -6.13 13.10
N PRO A 132 1.40 -5.84 14.23
CA PRO A 132 1.79 -6.36 15.55
C PRO A 132 1.68 -7.89 15.70
N LYS A 133 0.92 -8.57 14.84
CA LYS A 133 0.68 -10.03 14.95
C LYS A 133 1.70 -10.88 14.18
N LEU A 134 2.25 -10.31 13.11
CA LEU A 134 3.30 -10.90 12.29
C LEU A 134 4.40 -9.86 12.18
N VAL A 135 4.82 -9.33 13.32
CA VAL A 135 5.94 -8.40 13.38
C VAL A 135 7.04 -9.04 12.54
N ASN A 136 7.38 -8.32 11.48
CA ASN A 136 8.50 -8.56 10.61
C ASN A 136 9.58 -9.24 11.46
N ARG A 137 9.92 -10.52 11.23
CA ARG A 137 10.85 -11.26 12.12
C ARG A 137 12.18 -10.51 12.31
N LEU A 138 12.48 -9.60 11.37
CA LEU A 138 13.58 -8.64 11.42
C LEU A 138 13.40 -7.55 12.50
N ALA A 139 12.18 -7.05 12.74
CA ALA A 139 11.85 -6.04 13.74
C ALA A 139 11.69 -6.61 15.17
N THR A 140 11.24 -7.87 15.33
CA THR A 140 11.23 -8.53 16.66
C THR A 140 12.63 -8.89 17.17
N ARG A 141 13.65 -8.86 16.31
CA ARG A 141 14.97 -9.46 16.59
C ARG A 141 14.87 -10.91 17.08
N GLU A 142 13.76 -11.60 16.81
CA GLU A 142 13.63 -13.00 17.13
C GLU A 142 14.53 -13.77 16.18
N PRO A 143 15.52 -14.52 16.68
CA PRO A 143 16.35 -15.37 15.84
C PRO A 143 15.44 -16.30 15.06
N SER A 144 15.61 -16.37 13.74
CA SER A 144 14.93 -17.42 12.96
C SER A 144 15.30 -18.78 13.57
N SER A 145 14.32 -19.57 13.99
CA SER A 145 14.54 -20.92 14.54
C SER A 145 15.17 -21.91 13.54
N PHE A 146 15.25 -21.52 12.27
CA PHE A 146 16.16 -22.12 11.30
C PHE A 146 17.61 -21.80 11.66
N ARG A 147 18.19 -22.59 12.57
CA ARG A 147 19.62 -22.57 12.88
C ARG A 147 20.48 -23.14 11.75
N GLU A 148 19.92 -23.99 10.89
CA GLU A 148 20.64 -24.52 9.74
C GLU A 148 20.31 -23.75 8.46
N ARG A 149 21.11 -22.73 8.14
CA ARG A 149 21.25 -22.28 6.76
C ARG A 149 22.38 -23.08 6.10
N LYS A 150 22.04 -24.19 5.45
CA LYS A 150 22.97 -24.85 4.52
C LYS A 150 23.01 -24.05 3.21
N ILE A 151 23.87 -23.04 3.16
CA ILE A 151 24.22 -22.37 1.90
C ILE A 151 25.22 -23.29 1.19
N GLY A 152 24.72 -24.27 0.45
CA GLY A 152 25.50 -25.07 -0.46
C GLY A 152 25.29 -24.60 -1.89
N LEU A 153 26.29 -24.76 -2.75
CA LEU A 153 26.20 -24.53 -4.21
C LEU A 153 24.99 -25.26 -4.84
N ASN A 154 24.50 -26.33 -4.21
CA ASN A 154 23.43 -27.18 -4.72
C ASN A 154 22.04 -26.92 -4.11
N THR A 155 21.92 -26.16 -3.03
CA THR A 155 20.66 -26.11 -2.23
C THR A 155 20.25 -24.73 -1.75
N GLY A 156 20.87 -23.65 -2.24
CA GLY A 156 20.51 -22.28 -1.89
C GLY A 156 20.46 -21.37 -3.13
N GLY A 157 19.32 -21.33 -3.79
CA GLY A 157 19.05 -20.43 -4.92
C GLY A 157 17.83 -20.88 -5.72
N PRO A 158 17.14 -19.98 -6.46
CA PRO A 158 16.13 -20.39 -7.44
C PRO A 158 16.76 -21.44 -8.38
N ARG A 159 16.03 -22.53 -8.65
CA ARG A 159 16.52 -23.62 -9.51
C ARG A 159 17.01 -23.01 -10.82
N ALA A 160 18.28 -23.24 -11.13
CA ALA A 160 18.96 -22.71 -12.30
C ALA A 160 18.05 -22.82 -13.54
N PHE A 161 17.58 -21.67 -14.03
CA PHE A 161 17.01 -21.56 -15.36
C PHE A 161 18.20 -21.47 -16.32
N GLU A 162 18.24 -22.33 -17.34
CA GLU A 162 19.37 -22.44 -18.28
C GLU A 162 19.71 -21.14 -19.03
N GLU A 163 18.82 -20.14 -19.02
CA GLU A 163 18.99 -18.83 -19.66
C GLU A 163 19.82 -17.83 -18.83
N GLU A 164 20.13 -18.11 -17.55
CA GLU A 164 20.81 -17.17 -16.66
C GLU A 164 22.29 -16.92 -17.02
N ARG A 165 22.90 -17.79 -17.86
CA ARG A 165 24.25 -17.57 -18.40
C ARG A 165 24.39 -16.26 -19.18
N GLN A 166 23.29 -15.74 -19.74
CA GLN A 166 23.30 -14.46 -20.46
C GLN A 166 22.99 -13.26 -19.55
N ALA A 167 22.40 -13.49 -18.37
CA ALA A 167 22.04 -12.44 -17.41
C ALA A 167 23.08 -12.24 -16.30
N ALA A 168 24.06 -13.14 -16.19
CA ALA A 168 25.13 -13.06 -15.20
C ALA A 168 26.21 -12.03 -15.60
N THR A 169 25.86 -10.75 -15.62
CA THR A 169 26.78 -9.61 -15.85
C THR A 169 27.92 -9.49 -14.81
N LEU A 170 27.95 -10.34 -13.78
CA LEU A 170 28.97 -10.35 -12.72
C LEU A 170 29.83 -11.62 -12.68
N ALA A 171 29.60 -12.60 -13.56
CA ALA A 171 30.28 -13.89 -13.49
C ALA A 171 31.78 -13.87 -13.86
N GLU A 172 32.26 -12.85 -14.58
CA GLU A 172 33.65 -12.78 -15.04
C GLU A 172 34.56 -11.88 -14.19
N VAL A 173 34.17 -11.56 -12.95
CA VAL A 173 35.13 -10.98 -12.01
C VAL A 173 35.81 -12.15 -11.30
N ASN A 174 37.09 -12.40 -11.61
CA ASN A 174 37.95 -13.43 -10.99
C ASN A 174 38.02 -13.25 -9.46
N SER A 175 36.97 -13.71 -8.79
CA SER A 175 36.75 -13.63 -7.35
C SER A 175 37.88 -14.33 -6.59
N GLU A 176 38.40 -15.44 -7.12
CA GLU A 176 39.52 -16.17 -6.52
C GLU A 176 40.80 -15.34 -6.39
N TYR A 177 41.07 -14.43 -7.33
CA TYR A 177 42.26 -13.58 -7.28
C TYR A 177 42.19 -12.55 -6.14
N TYR A 178 41.00 -12.03 -5.87
CA TYR A 178 40.79 -10.96 -4.87
C TYR A 178 40.38 -11.48 -3.49
N PHE A 179 39.65 -12.60 -3.44
CA PHE A 179 39.01 -13.10 -2.21
C PHE A 179 39.52 -14.49 -1.79
N GLY A 180 40.36 -15.14 -2.59
CA GLY A 180 40.86 -16.49 -2.34
C GLY A 180 39.81 -17.58 -2.61
N PRO A 181 40.17 -18.86 -2.42
CA PRO A 181 39.27 -19.99 -2.63
C PRO A 181 38.15 -20.01 -1.57
N VAL A 182 36.92 -20.28 -2.00
CA VAL A 182 35.74 -20.33 -1.12
C VAL A 182 35.83 -21.57 -0.22
N GLY A 183 36.14 -21.38 1.07
CA GLY A 183 36.03 -22.42 2.10
C GLY A 183 34.63 -22.45 2.71
N GLU A 184 34.09 -23.66 2.96
CA GLU A 184 32.82 -23.81 3.69
C GLU A 184 33.00 -23.33 5.15
N LEU A 185 32.24 -22.30 5.53
CA LEU A 185 32.20 -21.82 6.90
C LEU A 185 31.26 -22.71 7.73
N CYS A 186 31.82 -23.70 8.41
CA CYS A 186 31.13 -24.41 9.49
C CYS A 186 31.18 -23.55 10.75
N VAL A 187 30.10 -22.82 11.03
CA VAL A 187 29.92 -22.18 12.34
C VAL A 187 29.54 -23.27 13.34
N VAL A 188 30.46 -23.61 14.24
CA VAL A 188 30.22 -24.56 15.33
C VAL A 188 29.67 -23.79 16.53
N ASP A 189 28.49 -24.17 17.02
CA ASP A 189 27.88 -23.59 18.22
C ASP A 189 28.83 -23.77 19.43
N SER A 190 29.17 -22.67 20.11
CA SER A 190 29.89 -22.66 21.41
C SER A 190 28.91 -22.64 22.57
#